data_AF-A0AAQ2C3C1-F1
#
_entry.id   AF-A0AAQ2C3C1-F1
#
_cell.length_a   1.000
_cell.length_b   1.000
_cell.length_c   1.000
_cell.angle_alpha   90.00
_cell.angle_beta   90.00
_cell.angle_gamma   90.00
#
_symmetry.space_group_name_H-M   'P 1'
#
loop_
_entity.id
_entity.type
_entity.pdbx_description
1 polymer ?
#
loop_
_entity_poly.entity_id
_entity_poly.type
_entity_poly.pdbx_seq_one_letter_code
_entity_poly.pdbx_strand_id
1 'polypeptide(L)'
;MTDFYSGTPAPTRTLDTDPTQTLVTSDFVDERGAELQPEPEQPPAPERAASAAAVRRVPSPAQRTALVVLVAIGALALVFIVMLVAGVSSESINALAVFATPIASMVAAYYGITLSIQQVGNERAEKEKALARADAADAASRETEVWASQMESGLRVAVAQLTAARMGTDAVTKAAGTPDGFF
;
A
#
# COMPACT_ATOMS: atom_id res chain seq x y z
N MET A 1 3.92 -32.64 -65.78
CA MET A 1 4.51 -33.78 -65.05
C MET A 1 4.08 -33.64 -63.61
N THR A 2 3.12 -34.51 -63.22
CA THR A 2 2.58 -34.84 -61.88
C THR A 2 1.92 -33.75 -61.04
N ASP A 3 0.58 -33.83 -61.03
CA ASP A 3 -0.36 -33.45 -59.97
C ASP A 3 -0.03 -34.13 -58.62
N PHE A 4 -0.38 -33.49 -57.50
CA PHE A 4 -0.89 -34.19 -56.32
C PHE A 4 -1.90 -33.33 -55.56
N TYR A 5 -3.08 -33.92 -55.39
CA TYR A 5 -4.29 -33.39 -54.76
C TYR A 5 -4.41 -33.96 -53.33
N SER A 6 -5.17 -33.25 -52.48
CA SER A 6 -5.97 -33.72 -51.32
C SER A 6 -5.32 -33.97 -49.95
N GLY A 7 -5.97 -33.40 -48.92
CA GLY A 7 -6.38 -34.18 -47.73
C GLY A 7 -6.16 -33.54 -46.35
N THR A 8 -7.11 -32.75 -45.85
CA THR A 8 -7.36 -32.65 -44.38
C THR A 8 -8.39 -33.73 -44.01
N PRO A 9 -8.23 -34.43 -42.88
CA PRO A 9 -9.12 -34.15 -41.74
C PRO A 9 -8.45 -34.29 -40.33
N ALA A 10 -8.93 -33.52 -39.35
CA ALA A 10 -8.83 -33.83 -37.90
C ALA A 10 -9.94 -34.87 -37.54
N PRO A 11 -9.85 -35.72 -36.48
CA PRO A 11 -9.97 -35.35 -35.04
C PRO A 11 -9.15 -36.26 -34.07
N THR A 12 -8.98 -36.00 -32.76
CA THR A 12 -9.87 -36.50 -31.68
C THR A 12 -9.29 -36.17 -30.29
N ARG A 13 -10.22 -35.77 -29.40
CA ARG A 13 -10.14 -35.50 -27.96
C ARG A 13 -10.18 -36.81 -27.15
N THR A 14 -9.35 -36.96 -26.12
CA THR A 14 -9.60 -37.92 -25.02
C THR A 14 -9.57 -37.19 -23.69
N LEU A 15 -10.77 -36.96 -23.15
CA LEU A 15 -11.02 -36.77 -21.72
C LEU A 15 -10.89 -38.15 -21.07
N ASP A 16 -10.07 -38.27 -20.02
CA ASP A 16 -10.18 -39.40 -19.10
C ASP A 16 -10.90 -38.93 -17.84
N THR A 17 -11.92 -39.68 -17.47
CA THR A 17 -12.91 -39.35 -16.43
C THR A 17 -12.85 -40.48 -15.40
N ASP A 18 -12.74 -40.10 -14.12
CA ASP A 18 -12.89 -40.86 -12.86
C ASP A 18 -13.87 -42.06 -12.94
N PRO A 19 -13.80 -43.12 -12.08
CA PRO A 19 -13.90 -42.97 -10.61
C PRO A 19 -13.25 -44.09 -9.74
N THR A 20 -13.15 -43.90 -8.42
CA THR A 20 -13.68 -44.82 -7.37
C THR A 20 -13.21 -44.43 -5.96
N GLN A 21 -14.16 -44.08 -5.10
CA GLN A 21 -14.04 -43.99 -3.65
C GLN A 21 -13.83 -45.37 -3.00
N THR A 22 -13.02 -45.46 -1.95
CA THR A 22 -13.25 -46.42 -0.86
C THR A 22 -12.86 -45.83 0.50
N LEU A 23 -13.77 -46.05 1.44
CA LEU A 23 -13.84 -45.56 2.81
C LEU A 23 -13.78 -46.81 3.71
N VAL A 24 -12.77 -46.96 4.56
CA VAL A 24 -12.62 -48.06 5.55
C VAL A 24 -11.86 -47.51 6.77
N THR A 25 -12.59 -47.02 7.77
CA THR A 25 -12.83 -47.60 9.11
C THR A 25 -11.67 -47.54 10.10
N SER A 26 -11.96 -46.82 11.18
CA SER A 26 -11.34 -46.79 12.50
C SER A 26 -11.41 -48.13 13.23
N ASP A 27 -10.35 -48.53 13.93
CA ASP A 27 -10.41 -48.94 15.35
C ASP A 27 -9.00 -49.23 15.93
N PHE A 28 -8.64 -48.61 17.06
CA PHE A 28 -7.97 -49.22 18.23
C PHE A 28 -7.69 -48.15 19.33
N VAL A 29 -8.67 -48.02 20.22
CA VAL A 29 -8.69 -47.83 21.69
C VAL A 29 -7.37 -48.25 22.41
N ASP A 30 -6.87 -47.72 23.55
CA ASP A 30 -7.18 -46.59 24.45
C ASP A 30 -6.12 -46.57 25.62
N GLU A 31 -6.05 -45.45 26.34
CA GLU A 31 -5.54 -45.17 27.69
C GLU A 31 -4.08 -45.45 28.12
N ARG A 32 -3.38 -44.35 28.45
CA ARG A 32 -2.86 -44.07 29.81
C ARG A 32 -2.58 -42.58 29.98
N GLY A 33 -3.34 -41.94 30.86
CA GLY A 33 -3.32 -40.50 31.10
C GLY A 33 -2.12 -39.97 31.90
N ALA A 34 -1.98 -38.65 31.84
CA ALA A 34 -1.67 -37.77 32.97
C ALA A 34 -1.82 -36.32 32.49
N GLU A 35 -2.74 -35.60 33.12
CA GLU A 35 -2.96 -34.16 32.98
C GLU A 35 -1.69 -33.36 33.27
N LEU A 36 -1.33 -32.44 32.37
CA LEU A 36 -0.65 -31.19 32.72
C LEU A 36 -1.20 -30.07 31.81
N GLN A 37 -1.97 -29.17 32.41
CA GLN A 37 -2.47 -27.92 31.82
C GLN A 37 -1.29 -27.02 31.41
N PRO A 38 -1.33 -26.34 30.25
CA PRO A 38 -0.39 -25.25 29.97
C PRO A 38 -0.93 -23.93 30.55
N GLU A 39 -0.20 -23.38 31.52
CA GLU A 39 -0.36 -22.03 32.06
C GLU A 39 0.04 -20.97 30.99
N PRO A 40 -0.67 -19.84 30.85
CA PRO A 40 -0.37 -18.83 29.83
C PRO A 40 0.73 -17.87 30.29
N GLU A 41 1.93 -17.96 29.71
CA GLU A 41 3.00 -16.98 29.93
C GLU A 41 2.74 -15.67 29.13
N GLN A 42 2.48 -14.61 29.88
CA GLN A 42 2.39 -13.22 29.45
C GLN A 42 3.80 -12.60 29.37
N PRO A 43 4.10 -11.70 28.39
CA PRO A 43 5.46 -11.38 27.96
C PRO A 43 6.22 -10.42 28.89
N PRO A 44 7.57 -10.51 29.00
CA PRO A 44 8.36 -9.48 29.65
C PRO A 44 8.58 -8.27 28.73
N ALA A 45 8.29 -7.09 29.28
CA ALA A 45 8.58 -5.77 28.73
C ALA A 45 10.10 -5.47 28.68
N PRO A 46 10.56 -4.42 27.96
CA PRO A 46 11.86 -4.39 27.30
C PRO A 46 13.00 -4.00 28.25
N GLU A 47 13.93 -4.92 28.49
CA GLU A 47 15.21 -4.59 29.08
C GLU A 47 16.24 -4.18 28.03
N ARG A 48 16.67 -2.94 28.21
CA ARG A 48 17.73 -2.22 27.53
C ARG A 48 19.07 -2.97 27.64
N ALA A 49 19.40 -3.77 26.63
CA ALA A 49 20.78 -4.16 26.35
C ALA A 49 21.34 -3.25 25.24
N ALA A 50 22.01 -2.19 25.67
CA ALA A 50 22.90 -1.43 24.81
C ALA A 50 24.10 -2.30 24.40
N SER A 51 24.38 -2.32 23.10
CA SER A 51 25.71 -2.45 22.46
C SER A 51 25.60 -3.27 21.17
N ALA A 52 24.70 -2.85 20.29
CA ALA A 52 24.84 -3.14 18.88
C ALA A 52 25.62 -1.97 18.28
N ALA A 53 26.84 -2.27 17.82
CA ALA A 53 27.76 -1.43 17.07
C ALA A 53 27.22 -0.04 16.75
N ALA A 54 27.82 0.99 17.35
CA ALA A 54 27.70 2.36 16.90
C ALA A 54 28.31 2.48 15.50
N VAL A 55 27.60 1.99 14.49
CA VAL A 55 27.74 2.44 13.12
C VAL A 55 27.62 3.94 13.23
N ARG A 56 28.73 4.64 12.95
CA ARG A 56 28.81 6.10 12.90
C ARG A 56 27.71 6.56 11.94
N ARG A 57 26.52 6.79 12.47
CA ARG A 57 25.34 7.12 11.68
C ARG A 57 25.60 8.54 11.23
N VAL A 58 26.04 8.66 9.98
CA VAL A 58 26.33 9.94 9.37
C VAL A 58 25.06 10.78 9.50
N PRO A 59 25.09 11.90 10.24
CA PRO A 59 23.87 12.64 10.50
C PRO A 59 23.29 13.12 9.17
N SER A 60 21.97 12.95 9.01
CA SER A 60 21.26 13.44 7.84
C SER A 60 21.43 14.96 7.72
N PRO A 61 21.32 15.55 6.53
CA PRO A 61 21.41 17.00 6.37
C PRO A 61 20.45 17.75 7.30
N ALA A 62 19.23 17.23 7.50
CA ALA A 62 18.27 17.77 8.47
C ALA A 62 18.80 17.71 9.92
N GLN A 63 19.41 16.60 10.33
CA GLN A 63 19.98 16.44 11.67
C GLN A 63 21.20 17.33 11.88
N ARG A 64 22.07 17.50 10.87
CA ARG A 64 23.20 18.44 10.92
C ARG A 64 22.72 19.87 11.08
N THR A 65 21.69 20.27 10.35
CA THR A 65 21.10 21.61 10.48
C THR A 65 20.47 21.82 11.85
N ALA A 66 19.69 20.84 12.34
CA ALA A 66 19.13 20.90 13.68
C ALA A 66 20.22 21.06 14.75
N LEU A 67 21.34 20.34 14.60
CA LEU A 67 22.51 20.50 15.47
C LEU A 67 23.14 21.88 15.35
N VAL A 68 23.32 22.44 14.14
CA VAL A 68 23.87 23.79 13.94
C VAL A 68 22.98 24.85 14.58
N VAL A 69 21.66 24.76 14.42
CA VAL A 69 20.70 25.68 15.05
C VAL A 69 20.75 25.57 16.56
N LEU A 70 20.78 24.34 17.10
CA LEU A 70 20.85 24.10 18.54
C LEU A 70 22.16 24.63 19.14
N VAL A 71 23.29 24.44 18.44
CA VAL A 71 24.58 25.02 18.82
C VAL A 71 24.55 26.54 18.74
N ALA A 72 23.95 27.14 17.71
CA ALA A 72 23.84 28.59 17.56
C ALA A 72 22.99 29.22 18.66
N ILE A 73 21.82 28.64 18.97
CA ILE A 73 20.96 29.08 20.08
C ILE A 73 21.70 28.91 21.41
N GLY A 74 22.37 27.77 21.62
CA GLY A 74 23.16 27.51 22.81
C GLY A 74 24.30 28.52 23.00
N ALA A 75 25.02 28.86 21.93
CA ALA A 75 26.08 29.86 21.95
C ALA A 75 25.53 31.26 22.28
N LEU A 76 24.43 31.66 21.66
CA LEU A 76 23.76 32.93 21.95
C LEU A 76 23.29 33.01 23.41
N ALA A 77 22.67 31.94 23.92
CA ALA A 77 22.24 31.86 25.30
C ALA A 77 23.41 31.95 26.28
N LEU A 78 24.53 31.29 25.97
CA LEU A 78 25.73 31.33 26.80
C LEU A 78 26.35 32.73 26.83
N VAL A 79 26.45 33.41 25.68
CA VAL A 79 26.88 34.81 25.60
C VAL A 79 25.97 35.72 26.42
N PHE A 80 24.65 35.51 26.34
CA PHE A 80 23.66 36.27 27.11
C PHE A 80 23.81 36.06 28.63
N ILE A 81 24.03 34.83 29.08
CA ILE A 81 24.29 34.53 30.50
C ILE A 81 25.57 35.22 30.97
N VAL A 82 26.64 35.20 30.18
CA VAL A 82 27.89 35.90 30.50
C VAL A 82 27.66 37.40 30.61
N MET A 83 26.89 38.01 29.70
CA MET A 83 26.53 39.43 29.78
C MET A 83 25.73 39.77 31.06
N LEU A 84 24.80 38.90 31.48
CA LEU A 84 24.05 39.08 32.72
C LEU A 84 24.96 39.08 33.95
N VAL A 85 25.88 38.11 34.04
CA VAL A 85 26.82 38.00 35.17
C VAL A 85 27.82 39.17 35.18
N ALA A 86 28.24 39.64 34.01
CA ALA A 86 29.16 40.77 33.88
C ALA A 86 28.51 42.15 34.07
N GLY A 87 27.18 42.24 34.20
CA GLY A 87 26.47 43.51 34.43
C GLY A 87 26.54 44.47 33.24
N VAL A 88 26.47 43.95 32.01
CA VAL A 88 26.65 44.75 30.79
C VAL A 88 25.40 45.59 30.47
N SER A 89 25.59 46.86 30.05
CA SER A 89 24.51 47.80 29.74
C SER A 89 23.66 47.38 28.52
N SER A 90 22.40 47.84 28.48
CA SER A 90 21.41 47.53 27.43
C SER A 90 21.88 47.82 25.99
N GLU A 91 22.84 48.73 25.84
CA GLU A 91 23.43 49.12 24.56
C GLU A 91 24.23 47.98 23.91
N SER A 92 24.89 47.15 24.71
CA SER A 92 25.65 45.98 24.21
C SER A 92 24.74 44.84 23.76
N ILE A 93 23.57 44.69 24.40
CA ILE A 93 22.54 43.73 24.00
C ILE A 93 21.95 44.15 22.65
N ASN A 94 21.69 45.46 22.47
CA ASN A 94 21.19 45.97 21.20
C ASN A 94 22.23 45.81 20.07
N ALA A 95 23.52 46.06 20.36
CA ALA A 95 24.60 45.83 19.41
C ALA A 95 24.69 44.35 18.96
N LEU A 96 24.53 43.39 19.89
CA LEU A 96 24.50 41.97 19.57
C LEU A 96 23.36 41.61 18.59
N ALA A 97 22.17 42.19 18.79
CA ALA A 97 21.04 41.95 17.90
C ALA A 97 21.36 42.37 16.45
N VAL A 98 22.01 43.52 16.26
CA VAL A 98 22.40 44.02 14.92
C VAL A 98 23.34 43.03 14.19
N PHE A 99 24.22 42.33 14.91
CA PHE A 99 25.10 41.31 14.32
C PHE A 99 24.43 39.94 14.16
N ALA A 100 23.54 39.56 15.08
CA ALA A 100 22.89 38.25 15.08
C ALA A 100 21.75 38.16 14.05
N THR A 101 20.98 39.23 13.85
CA THR A 101 19.81 39.24 12.98
C THR A 101 20.12 38.84 11.53
N PRO A 102 21.18 39.35 10.86
CA PRO A 102 21.51 38.94 9.50
C PRO A 102 21.84 37.43 9.38
N ILE A 103 22.58 36.88 10.35
CA ILE A 103 22.96 35.46 10.38
C ILE A 103 21.71 34.59 10.54
N ALA A 104 20.82 34.97 11.46
CA ALA A 104 19.55 34.27 11.67
C ALA A 104 18.64 34.34 10.43
N SER A 105 18.55 35.52 9.79
CA SER A 105 17.76 35.72 8.56
C SER A 105 18.24 34.83 7.42
N MET A 106 19.56 34.71 7.23
CA MET A 106 20.14 33.88 6.17
C MET A 106 19.84 32.39 6.38
N VAL A 107 19.94 31.90 7.63
CA VAL A 107 19.61 30.51 7.98
C VAL A 107 18.11 30.24 7.79
N ALA A 108 17.25 31.17 8.22
CA ALA A 108 15.81 31.06 8.03
C ALA A 108 15.42 31.03 6.55
N ALA A 109 16.05 31.86 5.71
CA ALA A 109 15.80 31.87 4.27
C ALA A 109 16.24 30.56 3.60
N TYR A 110 17.45 30.08 3.91
CA TYR A 110 17.97 28.82 3.39
C TYR A 110 17.02 27.65 3.71
N TYR A 111 16.53 27.58 4.95
CA TYR A 111 15.67 26.49 5.38
C TYR A 111 14.22 26.66 4.87
N GLY A 112 13.70 27.88 4.84
CA GLY A 112 12.38 28.18 4.29
C GLY A 112 12.25 27.78 2.82
N ILE A 113 13.30 28.02 2.01
CA ILE A 113 13.34 27.60 0.61
C ILE A 113 13.46 26.07 0.49
N THR A 114 14.28 25.44 1.32
CA THR A 114 14.46 23.98 1.27
C THR A 114 13.16 23.25 1.63
N LEU A 115 12.43 23.74 2.64
CA LEU A 115 11.16 23.15 3.05
C LEU A 115 10.07 23.32 1.98
N SER A 116 10.00 24.48 1.32
CA SER A 116 9.00 24.73 0.28
C SER A 116 9.19 23.82 -0.94
N ILE A 117 10.44 23.53 -1.33
CA ILE A 117 10.74 22.59 -2.41
C ILE A 117 10.31 21.17 -2.06
N GLN A 118 10.57 20.73 -0.83
CA GLN A 118 10.17 19.39 -0.38
C GLN A 118 8.65 19.24 -0.32
N GLN A 119 7.95 20.29 0.13
CA GLN A 119 6.49 20.30 0.17
C GLN A 119 5.89 20.14 -1.24
N VAL A 120 6.36 20.91 -2.22
CA VAL A 120 5.87 20.79 -3.61
C VAL A 120 6.18 19.41 -4.19
N GLY A 121 7.34 18.83 -3.85
CA GLY A 121 7.69 17.47 -4.25
C GLY A 121 6.72 16.43 -3.70
N ASN A 122 6.39 16.51 -2.40
CA ASN A 122 5.44 15.61 -1.76
C ASN A 122 4.03 15.77 -2.31
N GLU A 123 3.57 17.02 -2.48
CA GLU A 123 2.26 17.31 -3.08
C GLU A 123 2.15 16.76 -4.50
N ARG A 124 3.23 16.80 -5.29
CA ARG A 124 3.28 16.19 -6.63
C ARG A 124 3.24 14.66 -6.57
N ALA A 125 4.00 14.06 -5.65
CA ALA A 125 4.01 12.61 -5.48
C ALA A 125 2.65 12.05 -5.03
N GLU A 126 1.95 12.78 -4.15
CA GLU A 126 0.59 12.44 -3.73
C GLU A 126 -0.43 12.56 -4.86
N LYS A 127 -0.33 13.61 -5.68
CA LYS A 127 -1.18 13.79 -6.87
C LYS A 127 -0.95 12.69 -7.91
N GLU A 128 0.30 12.36 -8.20
CA GLU A 128 0.66 11.29 -9.14
C GLU A 128 0.08 9.95 -8.68
N LYS A 129 0.19 9.64 -7.38
CA LYS A 129 -0.39 8.43 -6.79
C LYS A 129 -1.91 8.41 -6.85
N ALA A 130 -2.57 9.56 -6.79
CA ALA A 130 -4.02 9.67 -6.93
C ALA A 130 -4.45 9.44 -8.39
N LEU A 131 -3.75 10.05 -9.36
CA LEU A 131 -3.96 9.84 -10.79
C LEU A 131 -3.78 8.36 -11.17
N ALA A 132 -2.70 7.73 -10.71
CA ALA A 132 -2.46 6.31 -10.97
C ALA A 132 -3.57 5.40 -10.42
N ARG A 133 -4.21 5.77 -9.29
CA ARG A 133 -5.37 5.02 -8.77
C ARG A 133 -6.64 5.26 -9.58
N ALA A 134 -6.84 6.48 -10.08
CA ALA A 134 -7.97 6.78 -10.96
C ALA A 134 -7.83 6.02 -12.28
N ASP A 135 -6.66 6.06 -12.91
CA ASP A 135 -6.38 5.33 -14.15
C ASP A 135 -6.57 3.81 -13.98
N ALA A 136 -6.14 3.25 -12.83
CA ALA A 136 -6.37 1.84 -12.51
C ALA A 136 -7.86 1.50 -12.35
N ALA A 137 -8.65 2.39 -11.74
CA ALA A 137 -10.09 2.21 -11.61
C ALA A 137 -10.82 2.33 -12.95
N ASP A 138 -10.41 3.27 -13.81
CA ASP A 138 -10.95 3.42 -15.16
C ASP A 138 -10.64 2.20 -16.04
N ALA A 139 -9.41 1.67 -15.95
CA ALA A 139 -9.05 0.43 -16.64
C ALA A 139 -9.91 -0.76 -16.18
N ALA A 140 -10.05 -0.94 -14.86
CA ALA A 140 -10.90 -1.98 -14.29
C ALA A 140 -12.39 -1.82 -14.67
N SER A 141 -12.87 -0.58 -14.81
CA SER A 141 -14.25 -0.30 -15.22
C SER A 141 -14.49 -0.70 -16.67
N ARG A 142 -13.55 -0.36 -17.57
CA ARG A 142 -13.61 -0.79 -18.99
C ARG A 142 -13.55 -2.30 -19.13
N GLU A 143 -12.73 -2.98 -18.34
CA GLU A 143 -12.68 -4.44 -18.32
C GLU A 143 -14.02 -5.02 -17.87
N THR A 144 -14.61 -4.45 -16.82
CA THR A 144 -15.92 -4.89 -16.30
C THR A 144 -17.03 -4.72 -17.32
N GLU A 145 -17.04 -3.62 -18.08
CA GLU A 145 -17.99 -3.41 -19.18
C GLU A 145 -17.86 -4.48 -20.28
N VAL A 146 -16.63 -4.87 -20.63
CA VAL A 146 -16.38 -5.95 -21.60
C VAL A 146 -16.92 -7.28 -21.07
N TRP A 147 -16.62 -7.63 -19.81
CA TRP A 147 -17.16 -8.85 -19.18
C TRP A 147 -18.70 -8.85 -19.11
N ALA A 148 -19.30 -7.71 -18.78
CA ALA A 148 -20.75 -7.55 -18.73
C ALA A 148 -21.39 -7.76 -20.12
N SER A 149 -20.82 -7.16 -21.17
CA SER A 149 -21.31 -7.33 -22.54
C SER A 149 -21.25 -8.78 -23.02
N GLN A 150 -20.22 -9.53 -22.62
CA GLN A 150 -20.08 -10.94 -22.95
C GLN A 150 -21.12 -11.79 -22.21
N MET A 151 -21.37 -11.51 -20.93
CA MET A 151 -22.40 -12.20 -20.16
C MET A 151 -23.81 -11.89 -20.68
N GLU A 152 -24.09 -10.65 -21.07
CA GLU A 152 -25.37 -10.27 -21.68
C GLU A 152 -25.61 -11.01 -23.00
N SER A 153 -24.58 -11.11 -23.85
CA SER A 153 -24.65 -11.86 -25.10
C SER A 153 -24.89 -13.36 -24.86
N GLY A 154 -24.18 -13.95 -23.89
CA GLY A 154 -24.38 -15.35 -23.49
C GLY A 154 -25.78 -15.63 -22.93
N LEU A 155 -26.31 -14.69 -22.13
CA LEU A 155 -27.66 -14.76 -21.57
C LEU A 155 -28.73 -14.69 -22.66
N ARG A 156 -28.60 -13.76 -23.63
CA ARG A 156 -29.49 -13.68 -24.81
C ARG A 156 -29.55 -14.98 -25.59
N VAL A 157 -28.40 -15.61 -25.81
CA VAL A 157 -28.33 -16.91 -26.51
C VAL A 157 -29.01 -18.01 -25.70
N ALA A 158 -28.80 -18.07 -24.38
CA ALA A 158 -29.44 -19.06 -23.52
C ALA A 158 -30.97 -18.91 -23.49
N VAL A 159 -31.47 -17.67 -23.41
CA VAL A 159 -32.92 -17.37 -23.48
C VAL A 159 -33.50 -17.80 -24.83
N ALA A 160 -32.82 -17.47 -25.94
CA ALA A 160 -33.27 -17.90 -27.28
C ALA A 160 -33.39 -19.43 -27.40
N GLN A 161 -32.45 -20.19 -26.81
CA GLN A 161 -32.48 -21.65 -26.82
C GLN A 161 -33.60 -22.24 -25.95
N LEU A 162 -33.84 -21.68 -24.76
CA LEU A 162 -34.96 -22.08 -23.89
C LEU A 162 -36.31 -21.82 -24.58
N THR A 163 -36.46 -20.67 -25.23
CA THR A 163 -37.65 -20.32 -26.01
C THR A 163 -37.85 -21.30 -27.18
N ALA A 164 -36.79 -21.66 -27.91
CA ALA A 164 -36.84 -22.65 -28.98
C ALA A 164 -37.28 -24.04 -28.46
N ALA A 165 -36.89 -24.40 -27.23
CA ALA A 165 -37.30 -25.62 -26.54
C ALA A 165 -38.70 -25.52 -25.88
N ARG A 166 -39.40 -24.38 -26.02
CA ARG A 166 -40.69 -24.06 -25.35
C ARG A 166 -40.65 -24.19 -23.83
N MET A 167 -39.49 -23.94 -23.22
CA MET A 167 -39.35 -23.86 -21.76
C MET A 167 -39.53 -22.42 -21.29
N GLY A 168 -40.04 -22.23 -20.07
CA GLY A 168 -40.27 -20.90 -19.50
C GLY A 168 -38.96 -20.16 -19.19
N THR A 169 -38.91 -18.87 -19.51
CA THR A 169 -37.72 -18.00 -19.37
C THR A 169 -37.78 -17.06 -18.16
N ASP A 170 -38.92 -16.98 -17.47
CA ASP A 170 -39.16 -16.04 -16.36
C ASP A 170 -38.15 -16.15 -15.21
N ALA A 171 -37.72 -17.38 -14.89
CA ALA A 171 -36.72 -17.61 -13.85
C ALA A 171 -35.34 -17.04 -14.22
N VAL A 172 -34.99 -17.06 -15.51
CA VAL A 172 -33.72 -16.55 -16.04
C VAL A 172 -33.75 -15.02 -16.10
N THR A 173 -34.84 -14.42 -16.57
CA THR A 173 -35.04 -12.96 -16.58
C THR A 173 -34.99 -12.38 -15.17
N LYS A 174 -35.62 -13.07 -14.20
CA LYS A 174 -35.60 -12.69 -12.78
C LYS A 174 -34.23 -12.83 -12.14
N ALA A 175 -33.48 -13.90 -12.46
CA ALA A 175 -32.14 -14.11 -11.94
C ALA A 175 -31.11 -13.11 -12.52
N ALA A 176 -31.30 -12.67 -13.76
CA ALA A 176 -30.46 -11.67 -14.41
C ALA A 176 -30.74 -10.22 -13.95
N GLY A 177 -31.81 -9.99 -13.18
CA GLY A 177 -32.20 -8.65 -12.73
C GLY A 177 -32.62 -7.70 -13.86
N THR A 178 -32.92 -8.23 -15.04
CA THR A 178 -33.39 -7.48 -16.21
C THR A 178 -34.91 -7.28 -16.16
N PRO A 179 -35.46 -6.18 -16.70
CA PRO A 179 -36.92 -5.96 -16.77
C PRO A 179 -37.64 -7.08 -17.54
N ASP A 180 -38.91 -7.33 -17.19
CA ASP A 180 -39.75 -8.32 -17.87
C ASP A 180 -39.87 -7.99 -19.38
N GLY A 181 -39.49 -8.95 -20.23
CA GLY A 181 -39.52 -8.80 -21.69
C GLY A 181 -38.28 -8.14 -22.34
N PHE A 182 -37.16 -8.01 -21.63
CA PHE A 182 -35.91 -7.42 -22.18
C PHE A 182 -35.23 -8.25 -23.28
N PHE A 183 -35.50 -9.56 -23.35
CA PHE A 183 -34.87 -10.52 -24.27
C PHE A 183 -35.81 -11.00 -25.37
#